data_AF-A0A922MLS4-F1
#
_entry.id   AF-A0A922MLS4-F1
#
_cell.length_a   1.000
_cell.length_b   1.000
_cell.length_c   1.000
_cell.angle_alpha   90.00
_cell.angle_beta   90.00
_cell.angle_gamma   90.00
#
_symmetry.space_group_name_H-M   'P 1'
#
loop_
_entity.id
_entity.type
_entity.pdbx_description
1 polymer ?
#
loop_
_entity_poly.entity_id
_entity_poly.type
_entity_poly.pdbx_seq_one_letter_code
_entity_poly.pdbx_strand_id
1 'polypeptide(L)'
;MTRRFDADNNRSAVARLPMLFRGEEYDEKKADQLDEALGWLNTFLDGRAFVAGDNLTIADISIIVTITNLEAFGYDMSGHPNLMKWFERTKKALEPYGYEDVDVAGAKMLANFLKKD
;
A
#
# COMPACT_ATOMS: atom_id res chain seq x y z
N MET A 1 14.06 -15.14 -20.17
CA MET A 1 14.99 -14.03 -19.87
C MET A 1 14.24 -13.12 -18.91
N THR A 2 14.23 -13.51 -17.64
CA THR A 2 13.53 -12.82 -16.55
C THR A 2 14.15 -11.44 -16.40
N ARG A 3 13.37 -10.37 -16.62
CA ARG A 3 13.85 -9.01 -16.35
C ARG A 3 14.22 -8.94 -14.87
N ARG A 4 15.50 -8.65 -14.62
CA ARG A 4 16.09 -8.47 -13.31
C ARG A 4 15.32 -7.37 -12.57
N PHE A 5 15.05 -7.60 -11.29
CA PHE A 5 14.42 -6.59 -10.43
C PHE A 5 15.37 -5.39 -10.30
N ASP A 6 15.01 -4.27 -10.93
CA ASP A 6 15.70 -3.00 -10.73
C ASP A 6 15.13 -2.34 -9.47
N ALA A 7 15.87 -2.51 -8.37
CA ALA A 7 15.56 -1.93 -7.06
C ALA A 7 15.57 -0.38 -7.04
N ASP A 8 16.08 0.24 -8.12
CA ASP A 8 16.25 1.69 -8.25
C ASP A 8 15.05 2.38 -8.91
N ASN A 9 14.11 1.64 -9.50
CA ASN A 9 12.92 2.23 -10.10
C ASN A 9 11.76 2.21 -9.10
N ASN A 10 11.38 3.38 -8.59
CA ASN A 10 10.21 3.58 -7.71
C ASN A 10 8.90 2.98 -8.29
N ARG A 11 8.86 2.75 -9.62
CA ARG A 11 7.75 2.12 -10.36
C ARG A 11 7.93 0.62 -10.66
N SER A 12 9.02 -0.03 -10.24
CA SER A 12 9.11 -1.52 -10.25
C SER A 12 8.35 -2.14 -9.08
N ALA A 13 7.88 -1.30 -8.16
CA ALA A 13 7.17 -1.65 -6.95
C ALA A 13 5.69 -2.05 -7.16
N VAL A 14 5.16 -1.84 -8.37
CA VAL A 14 3.73 -1.71 -8.58
C VAL A 14 3.14 -3.01 -9.13
N ALA A 15 2.04 -3.46 -8.51
CA ALA A 15 1.34 -4.72 -8.78
C ALA A 15 2.06 -6.01 -8.31
N ARG A 16 2.82 -5.96 -7.22
CA ARG A 16 3.48 -7.15 -6.65
C ARG A 16 2.55 -8.16 -5.97
N LEU A 17 1.33 -7.80 -5.60
CA LEU A 17 0.36 -8.76 -5.07
C LEU A 17 -0.01 -9.84 -6.12
N PRO A 18 -0.41 -9.48 -7.36
CA PRO A 18 -0.52 -10.45 -8.45
C PRO A 18 0.76 -11.25 -8.71
N MET A 19 1.94 -10.63 -8.66
CA MET A 19 3.20 -11.36 -8.86
C MET A 19 3.45 -12.38 -7.75
N LEU A 20 3.25 -12.01 -6.49
CA LEU A 20 3.45 -12.86 -5.31
C LEU A 20 2.46 -14.04 -5.24
N PHE A 21 1.18 -13.78 -5.51
CA PHE A 21 0.12 -14.78 -5.32
C PHE A 21 -0.26 -15.55 -6.58
N ARG A 22 0.02 -15.00 -7.76
CA ARG A 22 -0.35 -15.61 -9.05
C ARG A 22 0.83 -15.87 -9.99
N GLY A 23 2.06 -15.48 -9.61
CA GLY A 23 3.24 -15.67 -10.45
C GLY A 23 3.20 -14.87 -11.77
N GLU A 24 2.40 -13.81 -11.81
CA GLU A 24 2.30 -12.94 -12.99
C GLU A 24 3.57 -12.09 -13.16
N GLU A 25 3.88 -11.71 -14.40
CA GLU A 25 4.95 -10.74 -14.68
C GLU A 25 4.49 -9.30 -14.37
N TYR A 26 5.46 -8.39 -14.28
CA TYR A 26 5.19 -6.95 -14.13
C TYR A 26 4.36 -6.43 -15.31
N ASP A 27 3.35 -5.62 -15.00
CA ASP A 27 2.42 -5.04 -15.96
C ASP A 27 2.28 -3.54 -15.68
N GLU A 28 2.83 -2.72 -16.58
CA GLU A 28 2.81 -1.27 -16.50
C GLU A 28 1.38 -0.71 -16.46
N LYS A 29 0.42 -1.34 -17.14
CA LYS A 29 -0.97 -0.91 -17.10
C LYS A 29 -1.58 -1.09 -15.71
N LYS A 30 -1.22 -2.17 -15.01
CA LYS A 30 -1.65 -2.37 -13.61
C LYS A 30 -0.99 -1.38 -12.67
N ALA A 31 0.22 -0.91 -13.01
CA ALA A 31 0.87 0.15 -12.27
C ALA A 31 0.11 1.48 -12.38
N ASP A 32 -0.24 1.88 -13.60
CA ASP A 32 -1.01 3.10 -13.85
C ASP A 32 -2.40 3.05 -13.18
N GLN A 33 -3.05 1.89 -13.19
CA GLN A 33 -4.32 1.68 -12.49
C GLN A 33 -4.20 1.80 -10.97
N LEU A 34 -3.05 1.42 -10.40
CA LEU A 34 -2.80 1.64 -8.97
C LEU A 34 -2.59 3.12 -8.68
N ASP A 35 -1.78 3.81 -9.48
CA ASP A 35 -1.57 5.27 -9.38
C ASP A 35 -2.93 6.03 -9.45
N GLU A 36 -3.80 5.65 -10.38
CA GLU A 36 -5.15 6.21 -10.51
C GLU A 36 -6.00 5.94 -9.26
N ALA A 37 -6.01 4.70 -8.76
CA ALA A 37 -6.76 4.32 -7.58
C ALA A 37 -6.29 5.06 -6.30
N LEU A 38 -4.97 5.26 -6.15
CA LEU A 38 -4.40 6.07 -5.07
C LEU A 38 -4.82 7.54 -5.20
N GLY A 39 -4.92 8.06 -6.43
CA GLY A 39 -5.48 9.39 -6.71
C GLY A 39 -6.93 9.52 -6.26
N TRP A 40 -7.79 8.53 -6.54
CA TRP A 40 -9.18 8.52 -6.07
C TRP A 40 -9.26 8.43 -4.55
N LEU A 41 -8.48 7.56 -3.91
CA LEU A 41 -8.45 7.43 -2.45
C LEU A 41 -8.03 8.75 -1.79
N ASN A 42 -7.01 9.42 -2.32
CA ASN A 42 -6.59 10.75 -1.86
C ASN A 42 -7.71 11.78 -1.97
N THR A 43 -8.54 11.69 -3.02
CA THR A 43 -9.71 12.56 -3.24
C THR A 43 -10.83 12.25 -2.26
N PHE A 44 -11.10 10.98 -1.98
CA PHE A 44 -12.12 10.57 -1.00
C PHE A 44 -11.80 11.05 0.43
N LEU A 45 -10.51 11.19 0.73
CA LEU A 45 -10.00 11.70 2.01
C LEU A 45 -9.94 13.22 2.08
N ASP A 46 -10.31 13.94 1.02
CA ASP A 46 -10.34 15.40 1.06
C ASP A 46 -11.43 15.91 2.01
N GLY A 47 -11.03 16.72 2.99
CA GLY A 47 -11.91 17.22 4.04
C GLY A 47 -12.44 16.18 5.04
N ARG A 48 -11.95 14.92 5.02
CA ARG A 48 -12.42 13.84 5.90
C ARG A 48 -11.28 13.23 6.73
N ALA A 49 -11.60 12.75 7.92
CA ALA A 49 -10.61 12.09 8.78
C ALA A 49 -10.35 10.64 8.35
N PHE A 50 -11.37 9.94 7.89
CA PHE A 50 -11.38 8.53 7.51
C PHE A 50 -12.14 8.33 6.19
N VAL A 51 -11.96 7.18 5.55
CA VAL A 51 -12.43 6.96 4.16
C VAL A 51 -13.95 7.09 4.01
N ALA A 52 -14.71 6.76 5.08
CA ALA A 52 -16.17 6.78 5.09
C ALA A 52 -16.77 7.92 5.95
N GLY A 53 -15.96 8.88 6.42
CA GLY A 53 -16.43 10.00 7.24
C GLY A 53 -15.44 10.40 8.33
N ASP A 54 -15.97 10.77 9.50
CA ASP A 54 -15.15 11.34 10.59
C ASP A 54 -14.68 10.31 11.62
N ASN A 55 -15.20 9.08 11.56
CA ASN A 55 -14.86 8.01 12.49
C ASN A 55 -14.20 6.84 11.75
N LEU A 56 -13.31 6.13 12.46
CA LEU A 56 -12.68 4.91 11.96
C LEU A 56 -13.75 3.85 11.66
N THR A 57 -13.67 3.21 10.50
CA THR A 57 -14.58 2.13 10.10
C THR A 57 -13.82 0.90 9.61
N ILE A 58 -14.53 -0.19 9.35
CA ILE A 58 -13.97 -1.37 8.69
C ILE A 58 -13.38 -1.08 7.30
N ALA A 59 -13.83 0.00 6.63
CA ALA A 59 -13.28 0.40 5.35
C ALA A 59 -11.82 0.87 5.50
N ASP A 60 -11.52 1.64 6.56
CA ASP A 60 -10.16 2.08 6.86
C ASP A 60 -9.26 0.90 7.21
N ILE A 61 -9.76 -0.04 8.03
CA ILE A 61 -9.03 -1.25 8.44
C ILE A 61 -8.70 -2.12 7.21
N SER A 62 -9.62 -2.26 6.27
CA SER A 62 -9.36 -3.04 5.05
C SER A 62 -8.37 -2.35 4.11
N ILE A 63 -8.48 -1.02 3.96
CA ILE A 63 -7.64 -0.27 3.02
C ILE A 63 -6.23 -0.11 3.56
N ILE A 64 -6.04 0.11 4.87
CA ILE A 64 -4.71 0.34 5.45
C ILE A 64 -3.79 -0.85 5.21
N VAL A 65 -4.28 -2.09 5.26
CA VAL A 65 -3.48 -3.28 4.95
C VAL A 65 -2.83 -3.19 3.55
N THR A 66 -3.56 -2.65 2.57
CA THR A 66 -3.01 -2.46 1.22
C THR A 66 -1.92 -1.38 1.23
N ILE A 67 -2.14 -0.28 1.92
CA ILE A 67 -1.21 0.85 2.01
C ILE A 67 0.05 0.48 2.82
N THR A 68 -0.08 -0.26 3.92
CA THR A 68 1.03 -0.84 4.69
C THR A 68 1.88 -1.76 3.83
N ASN A 69 1.25 -2.60 3.01
CA ASN A 69 1.97 -3.44 2.06
C ASN A 69 2.76 -2.58 1.09
N LEU A 70 2.15 -1.58 0.45
CA LEU A 70 2.81 -0.67 -0.49
C LEU A 70 3.99 0.09 0.13
N GLU A 71 3.88 0.53 1.38
CA GLU A 71 5.00 1.13 2.12
C GLU A 71 6.14 0.13 2.34
N ALA A 72 5.87 -1.08 2.84
CA ALA A 72 6.90 -2.12 3.06
C ALA A 72 7.62 -2.54 1.76
N PHE A 73 6.90 -2.37 0.66
CA PHE A 73 7.26 -2.61 -0.73
C PHE A 73 8.10 -1.47 -1.34
N GLY A 74 8.20 -0.34 -0.65
CA GLY A 74 8.96 0.83 -1.11
C GLY A 74 8.25 1.64 -2.19
N TYR A 75 6.92 1.56 -2.28
CA TYR A 75 6.15 2.40 -3.18
C TYR A 75 6.04 3.82 -2.62
N ASP A 76 6.42 4.81 -3.42
CA ASP A 76 6.30 6.21 -3.03
C ASP A 76 4.86 6.73 -3.18
N MET A 77 4.24 7.04 -2.04
CA MET A 77 2.90 7.64 -1.96
C MET A 77 2.95 9.13 -1.61
N SER A 78 4.13 9.76 -1.61
CA SER A 78 4.32 11.15 -1.17
C SER A 78 3.54 12.18 -2.00
N GLY A 79 3.20 11.85 -3.25
CA GLY A 79 2.33 12.66 -4.11
C GLY A 79 0.86 12.74 -3.65
N HIS A 80 0.45 11.96 -2.63
CA HIS A 80 -0.92 11.87 -2.14
C HIS A 80 -1.02 12.36 -0.68
N PRO A 81 -1.06 13.68 -0.43
CA PRO A 81 -0.94 14.23 0.93
C PRO A 81 -2.10 13.88 1.86
N ASN A 82 -3.33 13.75 1.35
CA ASN A 82 -4.48 13.37 2.18
C ASN A 82 -4.40 11.88 2.56
N LEU A 83 -3.98 11.05 1.60
CA LEU A 83 -3.69 9.64 1.85
C LEU A 83 -2.61 9.48 2.93
N MET A 84 -1.48 10.19 2.82
CA MET A 84 -0.40 10.10 3.81
C MET A 84 -0.84 10.55 5.21
N LYS A 85 -1.63 11.62 5.32
CA LYS A 85 -2.20 12.06 6.60
C LYS A 85 -3.15 11.03 7.20
N TRP A 86 -4.02 10.45 6.36
CA TRP A 86 -4.92 9.38 6.77
C TRP A 86 -4.16 8.14 7.20
N PHE A 87 -3.09 7.77 6.49
CA PHE A 87 -2.30 6.59 6.78
C PHE A 87 -1.70 6.68 8.18
N GLU A 88 -0.99 7.76 8.49
CA GLU A 88 -0.41 7.99 9.81
C GLU A 88 -1.44 8.09 10.94
N ARG A 89 -2.60 8.70 10.66
CA ARG A 89 -3.72 8.72 11.61
C ARG A 89 -4.24 7.31 11.91
N THR A 90 -4.41 6.51 10.86
CA THR A 90 -5.01 5.17 10.95
C THR A 90 -4.03 4.18 11.60
N LYS A 91 -2.72 4.28 11.34
CA LYS A 91 -1.68 3.56 12.10
C LYS A 91 -1.83 3.77 13.61
N LYS A 92 -1.88 5.03 14.05
CA LYS A 92 -2.04 5.40 15.47
C LYS A 92 -3.37 4.92 16.06
N ALA A 93 -4.46 5.00 15.29
CA ALA A 93 -5.76 4.51 15.72
C ALA A 93 -5.77 2.98 15.92
N LEU A 94 -4.96 2.24 15.15
CA LEU A 94 -4.88 0.78 15.18
C LEU A 94 -3.75 0.22 16.06
N GLU A 95 -2.81 1.05 16.50
CA GLU A 95 -1.71 0.68 17.39
C GLU A 95 -2.16 -0.15 18.63
N PRO A 96 -3.18 0.25 19.42
CA PRO A 96 -3.62 -0.54 20.58
C PRO A 96 -4.34 -1.84 20.19
N TYR A 97 -4.65 -2.04 18.90
CA TYR A 97 -5.33 -3.22 18.37
C TYR A 97 -4.39 -4.15 17.58
N GLY A 98 -3.07 -3.98 17.74
CA GLY A 98 -2.07 -4.90 17.17
C GLY A 98 -1.63 -4.57 15.74
N TYR A 99 -1.70 -3.29 15.32
CA TYR A 99 -1.25 -2.87 13.98
C TYR A 99 0.16 -3.36 13.64
N GLU A 100 1.13 -3.24 14.56
CA GLU A 100 2.51 -3.67 14.35
C GLU A 100 2.65 -5.20 14.24
N ASP A 101 2.04 -5.94 15.18
CA ASP A 101 2.21 -7.39 15.30
C ASP A 101 1.45 -8.17 14.22
N VAL A 102 0.39 -7.57 13.64
CA VAL A 102 -0.45 -8.20 12.63
C VAL A 102 -0.15 -7.64 11.24
N ASP A 103 -0.37 -6.35 11.01
CA ASP A 103 -0.32 -5.77 9.66
C ASP A 103 1.12 -5.52 9.22
N VAL A 104 1.90 -4.79 10.02
CA VAL A 104 3.31 -4.48 9.68
C VAL A 104 4.16 -5.75 9.63
N ALA A 105 3.96 -6.69 10.56
CA ALA A 105 4.64 -7.98 10.55
C ALA A 105 4.34 -8.77 9.25
N GLY A 106 3.06 -8.85 8.86
CA GLY A 106 2.65 -9.50 7.62
C GLY A 106 3.22 -8.83 6.37
N ALA A 107 3.17 -7.50 6.29
CA ALA A 107 3.73 -6.72 5.19
C ALA A 107 5.24 -6.94 5.04
N LYS A 108 5.98 -6.97 6.16
CA LYS A 108 7.42 -7.30 6.18
C LYS A 108 7.70 -8.72 5.67
N MET A 109 6.87 -9.70 6.05
CA MET A 109 6.99 -11.07 5.53
C MET A 109 6.82 -11.10 4.01
N LEU A 110 5.78 -10.45 3.48
CA LEU A 110 5.54 -10.35 2.03
C LEU A 110 6.67 -9.61 1.31
N ALA A 111 7.20 -8.53 1.89
CA ALA A 111 8.32 -7.78 1.32
C ALA A 111 9.59 -8.63 1.22
N ASN A 112 9.81 -9.56 2.16
CA ASN A 112 10.95 -10.48 2.11
C ASN A 112 10.85 -11.51 0.98
N PHE A 113 9.64 -11.92 0.56
CA PHE A 113 9.47 -12.78 -0.61
C PHE A 113 9.90 -12.10 -1.91
N LEU A 114 9.78 -10.77 -1.99
CA LEU A 114 10.18 -9.99 -3.17
C LEU A 114 11.68 -9.76 -3.26
N LYS A 115 12.40 -9.91 -2.15
CA LYS A 115 13.86 -9.74 -2.08
C LYS A 115 14.62 -11.05 -2.36
N LYS A 116 13.93 -12.20 -2.45
CA LYS A 116 14.56 -13.48 -2.74
C LYS A 116 14.73 -13.67 -4.25
N ASP A 117 16.01 -13.69 -4.64
CA ASP A 117 16.67 -14.02 -5.92
C ASP A 117 15.82 -14.49 -7.11
#